data_AF-A0AAV6S4C4-F1
#
_entry.id   AF-A0AAV6S4C4-F1
#
_cell.length_a   1.000
_cell.length_b   1.000
_cell.length_c   1.000
_cell.angle_alpha   90.00
_cell.angle_beta   90.00
_cell.angle_gamma   90.00
#
_symmetry.space_group_name_H-M   'P 1'
#
loop_
_entity.id
_entity.type
_entity.pdbx_description
1 polymer ?
#
loop_
_entity_poly.entity_id
_entity_poly.type
_entity_poly.pdbx_seq_one_letter_code
_entity_poly.pdbx_strand_id
1 'polypeptide(L)'
;MLRELMLYLLIIVQCCCHRRGRGQEAVKSLNSEELKPMFHQLDINDLNSITAAAAFFKDKYGGVDVLVNNAGIAFKVADTTPFDVQAEVTLKTNIFATRDMLTHFMPIIKAGGRVVNVSSVVGSRTLNKCSAALQQRFRSEDITEEELMGLMQQFVDLTKKNQHKQGGWPEAAYGVSKTGLTTLSMILARRLSRERPNDGILLNACCPGWVRTDMAGDKAPKSPDEGAITPVYLALLPPGATEPHGKFVSEKEVQPW
;
A
#
# COMPACT_ATOMS: atom_id res chain seq x y z
N MET A 1 -0.45 12.96 7.95
CA MET A 1 -0.45 12.37 6.58
C MET A 1 -1.18 13.20 5.54
N LEU A 2 -2.48 13.50 5.71
CA LEU A 2 -3.24 14.26 4.71
C LEU A 2 -2.77 15.72 4.56
N ARG A 3 -2.29 16.36 5.65
CA ARG A 3 -1.85 17.76 5.71
C ARG A 3 -0.82 18.17 4.64
N GLU A 4 0.28 17.42 4.51
CA GLU A 4 1.39 17.83 3.62
C GLU A 4 1.09 17.65 2.12
N LEU A 5 0.16 16.76 1.75
CA LEU A 5 -0.25 16.57 0.35
C LEU A 5 -1.25 17.65 -0.13
N MET A 6 -1.89 18.39 0.79
CA MET A 6 -2.99 19.30 0.45
C MET A 6 -2.59 20.63 -0.20
N LEU A 7 -1.29 20.92 -0.30
CA LEU A 7 -0.82 22.05 -1.10
C LEU A 7 -0.80 21.74 -2.61
N TYR A 8 -0.89 20.46 -3.02
CA TYR A 8 -0.63 20.06 -4.41
C TYR A 8 -1.53 18.96 -4.99
N LEU A 9 -2.35 18.24 -4.18
CA LEU A 9 -3.06 17.04 -4.63
C LEU A 9 -4.54 16.97 -4.24
N LEU A 10 -5.32 16.37 -5.15
CA LEU A 10 -6.67 15.88 -4.92
C LEU A 10 -6.62 14.62 -4.04
N ILE A 11 -6.99 14.74 -2.76
CA ILE A 11 -6.93 13.61 -1.83
C ILE A 11 -8.28 12.90 -1.73
N ILE A 12 -8.29 11.58 -1.94
CA ILE A 12 -9.38 10.69 -1.58
C ILE A 12 -9.23 10.35 -0.09
N VAL A 13 -10.17 10.78 0.76
CA VAL A 13 -10.22 10.27 2.14
C VAL A 13 -10.78 8.85 2.11
N GLN A 14 -9.86 7.89 2.08
CA GLN A 14 -10.14 6.48 2.23
C GLN A 14 -10.67 6.20 3.64
N CYS A 15 -11.85 5.59 3.73
CA CYS A 15 -12.38 5.12 4.99
C CYS A 15 -12.53 3.60 4.89
N CYS A 16 -11.65 2.84 5.55
CA CYS A 16 -11.66 1.37 5.61
C CYS A 16 -12.89 0.78 6.33
N CYS A 17 -14.04 1.46 6.31
CA CYS A 17 -15.13 1.18 7.22
C CYS A 17 -16.48 1.75 6.78
N HIS A 18 -16.87 1.72 5.51
CA HIS A 18 -18.27 1.95 5.08
C HIS A 18 -18.97 3.25 5.58
N ARG A 19 -18.26 4.17 6.27
CA ARG A 19 -18.84 5.28 7.02
C ARG A 19 -18.44 6.59 6.35
N ARG A 20 -19.27 6.98 5.39
CA ARG A 20 -19.23 8.29 4.72
C ARG A 20 -19.01 9.46 5.71
N GLY A 21 -19.56 9.36 6.92
CA GLY A 21 -19.43 10.36 7.99
C GLY A 21 -17.97 10.67 8.38
N ARG A 22 -17.13 9.66 8.62
CA ARG A 22 -15.72 9.88 9.03
C ARG A 22 -14.90 10.58 7.95
N GLY A 23 -15.13 10.23 6.69
CA GLY A 23 -14.45 10.89 5.56
C GLY A 23 -14.84 12.38 5.44
N GLN A 24 -16.13 12.68 5.62
CA GLN A 24 -16.64 14.06 5.62
C GLN A 24 -16.15 14.86 6.84
N GLU A 25 -16.06 14.24 8.01
CA GLU A 25 -15.49 14.85 9.23
C GLU A 25 -14.01 15.20 9.04
N ALA A 26 -13.22 14.29 8.46
CA ALA A 26 -11.83 14.57 8.14
C ALA A 26 -11.71 15.77 7.19
N VAL A 27 -12.51 15.83 6.12
CA VAL A 27 -12.53 17.00 5.22
C VAL A 27 -12.92 18.28 5.94
N LYS A 28 -13.92 18.24 6.84
CA LYS A 28 -14.31 19.40 7.65
C LYS A 28 -13.17 19.89 8.56
N SER A 29 -12.48 18.96 9.23
CA SER A 29 -11.32 19.30 10.07
C SER A 29 -10.23 19.99 9.25
N LEU A 30 -9.94 19.47 8.06
CA LEU A 30 -8.90 20.03 7.19
C LEU A 30 -9.32 21.37 6.58
N ASN A 31 -10.60 21.54 6.26
CA ASN A 31 -11.13 22.85 5.83
C ASN A 31 -11.01 23.92 6.92
N SER A 32 -11.09 23.55 8.21
CA SER A 32 -10.87 24.48 9.32
C SER A 32 -9.41 24.96 9.45
N GLU A 33 -8.50 24.30 8.74
CA GLU A 33 -7.08 24.65 8.62
C GLU A 33 -6.77 25.33 7.27
N GLU A 34 -7.80 25.85 6.59
CA GLU A 34 -7.72 26.54 5.29
C GLU A 34 -7.26 25.65 4.11
N LEU A 35 -7.17 24.33 4.32
CA LEU A 35 -6.93 23.36 3.26
C LEU A 35 -8.23 23.07 2.50
N LYS A 36 -8.13 22.56 1.27
CA LYS A 36 -9.30 22.32 0.40
C LYS A 36 -9.35 20.90 -0.18
N PRO A 37 -9.31 19.84 0.65
CA PRO A 37 -9.43 18.48 0.14
C PRO A 37 -10.83 18.24 -0.42
N MET A 38 -10.91 17.46 -1.51
CA MET A 38 -12.18 16.93 -1.97
C MET A 38 -12.45 15.56 -1.32
N PHE A 39 -13.70 15.11 -1.39
CA PHE A 39 -14.07 13.79 -0.89
C PHE A 39 -14.68 12.95 -2.00
N HIS A 40 -14.19 11.72 -2.15
CA HIS A 40 -14.87 10.65 -2.87
C HIS A 40 -14.85 9.40 -1.98
N GLN A 41 -15.96 8.66 -1.91
CA GLN A 41 -15.98 7.43 -1.14
C GLN A 41 -15.13 6.36 -1.82
N LEU A 42 -14.39 5.58 -1.03
CA LEU A 42 -13.63 4.44 -1.49
C LEU A 42 -13.48 3.42 -0.36
N ASP A 43 -13.97 2.20 -0.59
CA ASP A 43 -13.64 1.00 0.19
C ASP A 43 -12.91 0.01 -0.70
N ILE A 44 -11.67 -0.31 -0.37
CA ILE A 44 -10.83 -1.18 -1.21
C ILE A 44 -11.22 -2.65 -1.11
N ASN A 45 -12.01 -3.03 -0.09
CA ASN A 45 -12.56 -4.37 -0.01
C ASN A 45 -13.87 -4.53 -0.81
N ASP A 46 -14.33 -3.49 -1.51
CA ASP A 46 -15.49 -3.50 -2.39
C ASP A 46 -15.08 -3.12 -3.83
N LEU A 47 -15.10 -4.11 -4.72
CA LEU A 47 -14.73 -3.94 -6.13
C LEU A 47 -15.62 -2.92 -6.86
N ASN A 48 -16.90 -2.80 -6.48
CA ASN A 48 -17.80 -1.81 -7.07
C ASN A 48 -17.40 -0.40 -6.64
N SER A 49 -17.03 -0.21 -5.37
CA SER A 49 -16.49 1.06 -4.86
C SER A 49 -15.20 1.46 -5.58
N ILE A 50 -14.28 0.51 -5.79
CA ILE A 50 -13.03 0.74 -6.56
C ILE A 50 -13.35 1.15 -8.00
N THR A 51 -14.20 0.39 -8.69
CA THR A 51 -14.53 0.61 -10.10
C THR A 51 -15.23 1.95 -10.30
N ALA A 52 -16.19 2.28 -9.43
CA ALA A 52 -16.89 3.56 -9.47
C ALA A 52 -15.93 4.74 -9.23
N ALA A 53 -15.00 4.61 -8.28
CA ALA A 53 -13.98 5.63 -8.05
C ALA A 53 -13.06 5.79 -9.27
N ALA A 54 -12.51 4.71 -9.82
CA ALA A 54 -11.64 4.78 -10.99
C ALA A 54 -12.34 5.43 -12.20
N ALA A 55 -13.60 5.08 -12.45
CA ALA A 55 -14.44 5.71 -13.48
C ALA A 55 -14.62 7.21 -13.23
N PHE A 56 -14.99 7.61 -12.00
CA PHE A 56 -15.13 9.02 -11.63
C PHE A 56 -13.86 9.82 -11.90
N PHE A 57 -12.68 9.31 -11.52
CA PHE A 57 -11.42 10.02 -11.74
C PHE A 57 -11.05 10.12 -13.21
N LYS A 58 -11.31 9.05 -13.96
CA LYS A 58 -11.10 9.03 -15.42
C LYS A 58 -12.00 10.05 -16.11
N ASP A 59 -13.30 10.05 -15.81
CA ASP A 59 -14.29 10.89 -16.48
C ASP A 59 -14.14 12.37 -16.11
N LYS A 60 -13.87 12.65 -14.83
CA LYS A 60 -13.80 14.03 -14.33
C LYS A 60 -12.45 14.70 -14.54
N TYR A 61 -11.35 13.94 -14.46
CA TYR A 61 -10.00 14.50 -14.45
C TYR A 61 -9.09 13.93 -15.56
N GLY A 62 -9.61 13.05 -16.42
CA GLY A 62 -8.84 12.36 -17.45
C GLY A 62 -7.87 11.31 -16.90
N GLY A 63 -7.93 11.00 -15.60
CA GLY A 63 -7.02 10.09 -14.92
C GLY A 63 -6.48 10.64 -13.60
N VAL A 64 -5.41 10.04 -13.10
CA VAL A 64 -4.80 10.34 -11.79
C VAL A 64 -3.31 10.66 -11.96
N ASP A 65 -2.90 11.79 -11.38
CA ASP A 65 -1.50 12.22 -11.37
C ASP A 65 -0.71 11.53 -10.25
N VAL A 66 -1.33 11.34 -9.08
CA VAL A 66 -0.70 10.66 -7.95
C VAL A 66 -1.67 9.73 -7.23
N LEU A 67 -1.23 8.50 -6.96
CA LEU A 67 -1.97 7.50 -6.20
C LEU A 67 -1.16 7.08 -4.97
N VAL A 68 -1.75 7.21 -3.78
CA VAL A 68 -1.15 6.73 -2.52
C VAL A 68 -2.03 5.63 -1.92
N ASN A 69 -1.59 4.38 -2.05
CA ASN A 69 -2.24 3.24 -1.41
C ASN A 69 -1.77 3.14 0.05
N ASN A 70 -2.46 3.88 0.93
CA ASN A 70 -2.16 3.94 2.36
C ASN A 70 -2.97 2.97 3.22
N ALA A 71 -4.20 2.61 2.83
CA ALA A 71 -5.01 1.72 3.66
C ALA A 71 -4.30 0.40 3.99
N GLY A 72 -4.46 0.03 5.24
CA GLY A 72 -4.14 -1.29 5.72
C GLY A 72 -4.68 -1.47 7.12
N ILE A 73 -4.73 -2.72 7.53
CA ILE A 73 -5.13 -3.14 8.87
C ILE A 73 -4.05 -4.03 9.48
N ALA A 74 -4.04 -4.09 10.80
CA ALA A 74 -3.25 -5.01 11.57
C ALA A 74 -4.02 -5.35 12.84
N PHE A 75 -3.99 -6.63 13.23
CA PHE A 75 -4.43 -7.03 14.56
C PHE A 75 -3.44 -6.52 15.62
N LYS A 76 -3.93 -6.30 16.84
CA LYS A 76 -3.07 -5.89 17.96
C LYS A 76 -2.17 -7.05 18.38
N VAL A 77 -1.02 -6.73 18.97
CA VAL A 77 -0.05 -7.75 19.43
C VAL A 77 -0.66 -8.73 20.43
N ALA A 78 -1.58 -8.26 21.28
CA ALA A 78 -2.27 -9.09 22.28
C ALA A 78 -3.67 -9.56 21.82
N ASP A 79 -3.98 -9.48 20.52
CA ASP A 79 -5.27 -9.91 19.99
C ASP A 79 -5.39 -11.44 20.02
N THR A 80 -6.52 -11.95 20.52
CA THR A 80 -6.77 -13.38 20.69
C THR A 80 -7.51 -14.03 19.52
N THR A 81 -7.79 -13.28 18.46
CA THR A 81 -8.41 -13.81 17.23
C THR A 81 -7.55 -14.96 16.67
N PRO A 82 -8.14 -16.09 16.24
CA PRO A 82 -7.39 -17.20 15.64
C PRO A 82 -6.48 -16.73 14.49
N PHE A 83 -5.26 -17.28 14.42
CA PHE A 83 -4.23 -16.77 13.49
C PHE A 83 -4.62 -16.89 12.02
N ASP A 84 -5.35 -17.93 11.65
CA ASP A 84 -5.90 -18.13 10.30
C ASP A 84 -6.89 -17.02 9.93
N VAL A 85 -7.75 -16.61 10.86
CA VAL A 85 -8.66 -15.47 10.68
C VAL A 85 -7.84 -14.17 10.58
N GLN A 86 -6.80 -14.00 11.40
CA GLN A 86 -5.92 -12.84 11.30
C GLN A 86 -5.23 -12.78 9.92
N ALA A 87 -4.74 -13.90 9.42
CA ALA A 87 -4.11 -14.02 8.10
C ALA A 87 -5.09 -13.67 6.99
N GLU A 88 -6.26 -14.30 6.96
CA GLU A 88 -7.28 -14.08 5.93
C GLU A 88 -7.74 -12.61 5.89
N VAL A 89 -8.11 -12.03 7.03
CA VAL A 89 -8.61 -10.66 7.11
C VAL A 89 -7.52 -9.65 6.73
N THR A 90 -6.30 -9.84 7.25
CA THR A 90 -5.19 -8.91 7.00
C THR A 90 -4.74 -8.95 5.54
N LEU A 91 -4.57 -10.14 4.95
CA LEU A 91 -4.14 -10.25 3.56
C LEU A 91 -5.24 -9.79 2.58
N LYS A 92 -6.51 -10.07 2.87
CA LYS A 92 -7.64 -9.56 2.09
C LYS A 92 -7.54 -8.05 1.88
N THR A 93 -7.31 -7.28 2.95
CA THR A 93 -7.24 -5.82 2.85
C THR A 93 -5.87 -5.34 2.35
N ASN A 94 -4.78 -5.84 2.91
CA ASN A 94 -3.47 -5.22 2.70
C ASN A 94 -2.85 -5.54 1.35
N ILE A 95 -3.14 -6.71 0.78
CA ILE A 95 -2.56 -7.15 -0.50
C ILE A 95 -3.61 -7.38 -1.59
N PHE A 96 -4.65 -8.17 -1.35
CA PHE A 96 -5.62 -8.51 -2.41
C PHE A 96 -6.44 -7.28 -2.85
N ALA A 97 -7.06 -6.57 -1.89
CA ALA A 97 -7.77 -5.33 -2.15
C ALA A 97 -6.86 -4.21 -2.72
N THR A 98 -5.62 -4.10 -2.24
CA THR A 98 -4.64 -3.15 -2.81
C THR A 98 -4.27 -3.52 -4.25
N ARG A 99 -4.16 -4.81 -4.58
CA ARG A 99 -3.94 -5.29 -5.93
C ARG A 99 -5.12 -4.96 -6.84
N ASP A 100 -6.35 -5.06 -6.35
CA ASP A 100 -7.54 -4.67 -7.12
C ASP A 100 -7.56 -3.15 -7.37
N MET A 101 -7.26 -2.34 -6.35
CA MET A 101 -7.02 -0.90 -6.53
C MET A 101 -6.00 -0.62 -7.64
N LEU A 102 -4.84 -1.28 -7.60
CA LEU A 102 -3.80 -1.09 -8.60
C LEU A 102 -4.26 -1.55 -9.99
N THR A 103 -5.02 -2.64 -10.08
CA THR A 103 -5.57 -3.14 -11.35
C THR A 103 -6.45 -2.08 -12.03
N HIS A 104 -7.28 -1.36 -11.27
CA HIS A 104 -8.21 -0.36 -11.81
C HIS A 104 -7.59 1.03 -11.99
N PHE A 105 -6.66 1.43 -11.13
CA PHE A 105 -6.08 2.77 -11.18
C PHE A 105 -4.83 2.87 -12.06
N MET A 106 -4.03 1.81 -12.19
CA MET A 106 -2.79 1.85 -13.00
C MET A 106 -3.01 2.24 -14.47
N PRO A 107 -4.07 1.77 -15.17
CA PRO A 107 -4.35 2.19 -16.54
C PRO A 107 -4.69 3.68 -16.69
N ILE A 108 -5.11 4.35 -15.61
CA ILE A 108 -5.51 5.77 -15.63
C ILE A 108 -4.47 6.69 -14.96
N ILE A 109 -3.31 6.15 -14.54
CA ILE A 109 -2.19 7.00 -14.11
C ILE A 109 -1.67 7.77 -15.32
N LYS A 110 -1.58 9.10 -15.21
CA LYS A 110 -1.09 9.97 -16.29
C LYS A 110 0.43 9.91 -16.44
N ALA A 111 0.95 10.37 -17.57
CA ALA A 111 2.37 10.57 -17.74
C ALA A 111 2.92 11.55 -16.68
N GLY A 112 4.11 11.25 -16.14
CA GLY A 112 4.69 11.91 -14.98
C GLY A 112 4.04 11.49 -13.66
N GLY A 113 3.18 10.46 -13.66
CA GLY A 113 2.44 10.09 -12.45
C GLY A 113 3.29 9.42 -11.37
N ARG A 114 2.87 9.55 -10.10
CA ARG A 114 3.53 8.90 -8.96
C ARG A 114 2.60 7.91 -8.27
N VAL A 115 3.09 6.71 -8.01
CA VAL A 115 2.34 5.68 -7.28
C VAL A 115 3.14 5.27 -6.03
N VAL A 116 2.51 5.41 -4.87
CA VAL A 116 3.13 5.15 -3.57
C VAL A 116 2.33 4.07 -2.85
N ASN A 117 2.96 2.94 -2.59
CA ASN A 117 2.37 1.86 -1.81
C ASN A 117 2.94 1.88 -0.40
N VAL A 118 2.12 2.19 0.60
CA VAL A 118 2.55 2.24 2.00
C VAL A 118 2.68 0.82 2.55
N SER A 119 3.89 0.29 2.46
CA SER A 119 4.28 -1.00 2.99
C SER A 119 4.76 -0.86 4.45
N SER A 120 5.73 -1.68 4.87
CA SER A 120 6.35 -1.61 6.21
C SER A 120 7.70 -2.31 6.21
N VAL A 121 8.64 -1.81 7.02
CA VAL A 121 9.91 -2.51 7.28
C VAL A 121 9.69 -3.89 7.91
N VAL A 122 8.54 -4.11 8.55
CA VAL A 122 8.14 -5.43 9.05
C VAL A 122 8.04 -6.44 7.91
N GLY A 123 7.66 -6.04 6.69
CA GLY A 123 7.62 -6.92 5.52
C GLY A 123 9.00 -7.48 5.16
N SER A 124 10.05 -6.66 5.18
CA SER A 124 11.43 -7.11 4.94
C SER A 124 11.91 -8.02 6.09
N ARG A 125 11.65 -7.64 7.35
CA ARG A 125 12.01 -8.44 8.53
C ARG A 125 11.31 -9.80 8.53
N THR A 126 10.06 -9.85 8.08
CA THR A 126 9.28 -11.08 7.94
C THR A 126 9.81 -11.94 6.81
N LEU A 127 10.18 -11.34 5.67
CA LEU A 127 10.80 -12.06 4.56
C LEU A 127 12.07 -12.80 5.02
N ASN A 128 12.92 -12.15 5.81
CA ASN A 128 14.14 -12.78 6.35
C ASN A 128 13.88 -13.96 7.31
N LYS A 129 12.64 -14.13 7.79
CA LYS A 129 12.21 -15.26 8.62
C LYS A 129 11.53 -16.37 7.81
N CYS A 130 11.25 -16.15 6.52
CA CYS A 130 10.74 -17.18 5.64
C CYS A 130 11.83 -18.20 5.27
N SER A 131 11.44 -19.35 4.72
CA SER A 131 12.39 -20.32 4.15
C SER A 131 13.25 -19.72 3.03
N ALA A 132 14.42 -20.31 2.78
CA ALA A 132 15.33 -19.86 1.73
C ALA A 132 14.65 -19.82 0.34
N ALA A 133 13.79 -20.80 0.05
CA ALA A 133 13.03 -20.86 -1.20
C ALA A 133 12.05 -19.68 -1.35
N LEU A 134 11.29 -19.36 -0.30
CA LEU A 134 10.40 -18.19 -0.31
C LEU A 134 11.20 -16.89 -0.43
N GLN A 135 12.29 -16.78 0.33
CA GLN A 135 13.20 -15.62 0.27
C GLN A 135 13.72 -15.38 -1.15
N GLN A 136 14.21 -16.43 -1.81
CA GLN A 136 14.66 -16.36 -3.20
C GLN A 136 13.51 -15.93 -4.11
N ARG A 137 12.31 -16.52 -3.95
CA ARG A 137 11.19 -16.24 -4.84
C ARG A 137 10.69 -14.80 -4.74
N PHE A 138 10.51 -14.26 -3.53
CA PHE A 138 10.08 -12.86 -3.32
C PHE A 138 11.09 -11.80 -3.76
N ARG A 139 12.37 -12.18 -3.90
CA ARG A 139 13.45 -11.31 -4.38
C ARG A 139 13.71 -11.45 -5.87
N SER A 140 13.14 -12.46 -6.52
CA SER A 140 13.41 -12.71 -7.93
C SER A 140 12.82 -11.61 -8.81
N GLU A 141 13.54 -11.26 -9.88
CA GLU A 141 13.08 -10.27 -10.85
C GLU A 141 12.01 -10.83 -11.80
N ASP A 142 11.97 -12.16 -11.95
CA ASP A 142 11.02 -12.88 -12.82
C ASP A 142 9.72 -13.29 -12.11
N ILE A 143 9.51 -12.91 -10.84
CA ILE A 143 8.23 -13.17 -10.17
C ILE A 143 7.09 -12.44 -10.88
N THR A 144 6.05 -13.20 -11.21
CA THR A 144 4.83 -12.69 -11.85
C THR A 144 3.82 -12.27 -10.78
N GLU A 145 2.90 -11.38 -11.17
CA GLU A 145 1.80 -10.97 -10.29
C GLU A 145 0.93 -12.19 -9.88
N GLU A 146 0.64 -13.07 -10.83
CA GLU A 146 -0.13 -14.30 -10.60
C GLU A 146 0.54 -15.22 -9.57
N GLU A 147 1.85 -15.46 -9.73
CA GLU A 147 2.56 -16.30 -8.78
C GLU A 147 2.65 -15.67 -7.40
N LEU A 148 2.88 -14.36 -7.32
CA LEU A 148 2.85 -13.64 -6.05
C LEU A 148 1.50 -13.80 -5.35
N MET A 149 0.39 -13.63 -6.07
CA MET A 149 -0.95 -13.81 -5.50
C MET A 149 -1.18 -15.27 -5.08
N GLY A 150 -0.67 -16.23 -5.84
CA GLY A 150 -0.67 -17.65 -5.48
C GLY A 150 0.07 -17.93 -4.16
N LEU A 151 1.24 -17.33 -3.94
CA LEU A 151 1.99 -17.43 -2.68
C LEU A 151 1.24 -16.79 -1.51
N MET A 152 0.60 -15.64 -1.73
CA MET A 152 -0.24 -14.99 -0.71
C MET A 152 -1.43 -15.86 -0.33
N GLN A 153 -2.12 -16.46 -1.31
CA GLN A 153 -3.24 -17.37 -1.06
C GLN A 153 -2.76 -18.65 -0.36
N GLN A 154 -1.63 -19.21 -0.79
CA GLN A 154 -1.03 -20.39 -0.16
C GLN A 154 -0.74 -20.15 1.32
N PHE A 155 -0.22 -18.98 1.70
CA PHE A 155 -0.03 -18.64 3.11
C PHE A 155 -1.35 -18.70 3.87
N VAL A 156 -2.42 -18.06 3.37
CA VAL A 156 -3.76 -18.12 4.01
C VAL A 156 -4.23 -19.56 4.16
N ASP A 157 -4.17 -20.36 3.09
CA ASP A 157 -4.65 -21.74 3.11
C ASP A 157 -3.86 -22.63 4.07
N LEU A 158 -2.55 -22.43 4.18
CA LEU A 158 -1.71 -23.14 5.14
C LEU A 158 -2.00 -22.73 6.58
N THR A 159 -2.35 -21.46 6.85
CA THR A 159 -2.74 -21.04 8.21
C THR A 159 -4.03 -21.73 8.66
N LYS A 160 -5.03 -21.87 7.78
CA LYS A 160 -6.28 -22.61 8.05
C LYS A 160 -6.04 -24.08 8.41
N LYS A 161 -4.95 -24.67 7.90
CA LYS A 161 -4.53 -26.05 8.19
C LYS A 161 -3.51 -26.15 9.34
N ASN A 162 -3.12 -25.02 9.93
CA ASN A 162 -2.02 -24.92 10.90
C ASN A 162 -0.68 -25.51 10.38
N GLN A 163 -0.42 -25.36 9.07
CA GLN A 163 0.73 -25.91 8.35
C GLN A 163 1.70 -24.84 7.81
N HIS A 164 1.47 -23.57 8.12
CA HIS A 164 2.23 -22.45 7.56
C HIS A 164 3.72 -22.51 7.91
N LYS A 165 4.07 -22.94 9.14
CA LYS A 165 5.48 -23.10 9.57
C LYS A 165 6.21 -24.18 8.75
N GLN A 166 5.55 -25.32 8.52
CA GLN A 166 6.08 -26.40 7.66
C GLN A 166 6.21 -25.94 6.21
N GLY A 167 5.31 -25.07 5.75
CA GLY A 167 5.40 -24.39 4.46
C GLY A 167 6.48 -23.30 4.38
N GLY A 168 7.26 -23.08 5.45
CA GLY A 168 8.36 -22.12 5.47
C GLY A 168 7.94 -20.68 5.81
N TRP A 169 6.72 -20.46 6.29
CA TRP A 169 6.21 -19.14 6.65
C TRP A 169 6.33 -18.87 8.16
N PRO A 170 6.65 -17.62 8.55
CA PRO A 170 6.56 -17.21 9.94
C PRO A 170 5.10 -16.97 10.36
N GLU A 171 4.86 -16.98 11.67
CA GLU A 171 3.57 -16.62 12.28
C GLU A 171 3.43 -15.09 12.37
N ALA A 172 3.32 -14.43 11.21
CA ALA A 172 3.30 -12.97 11.11
C ALA A 172 2.43 -12.45 9.95
N ALA A 173 1.10 -12.59 10.06
CA ALA A 173 0.13 -12.21 9.02
C ALA A 173 0.33 -10.79 8.45
N TYR A 174 0.45 -9.78 9.31
CA TYR A 174 0.71 -8.41 8.88
C TYR A 174 2.03 -8.30 8.09
N GLY A 175 3.09 -8.90 8.61
CA GLY A 175 4.39 -8.91 7.95
C GLY A 175 4.34 -9.55 6.57
N VAL A 176 3.70 -10.72 6.44
CA VAL A 176 3.55 -11.42 5.16
C VAL A 176 2.77 -10.56 4.16
N SER A 177 1.69 -9.91 4.60
CA SER A 177 0.93 -9.01 3.73
C SER A 177 1.77 -7.83 3.20
N LYS A 178 2.69 -7.30 4.03
CA LYS A 178 3.60 -6.21 3.63
C LYS A 178 4.78 -6.72 2.81
N THR A 179 5.21 -7.97 2.98
CA THR A 179 6.11 -8.65 2.04
C THR A 179 5.48 -8.71 0.65
N GLY A 180 4.24 -9.18 0.57
CA GLY A 180 3.47 -9.22 -0.68
C GLY A 180 3.34 -7.85 -1.35
N LEU A 181 2.97 -6.81 -0.58
CA LEU A 181 2.79 -5.46 -1.13
C LEU A 181 4.10 -4.86 -1.65
N THR A 182 5.22 -5.08 -0.97
CA THR A 182 6.52 -4.62 -1.46
C THR A 182 6.89 -5.32 -2.77
N THR A 183 6.79 -6.65 -2.83
CA THR A 183 7.10 -7.40 -4.06
C THR A 183 6.15 -7.03 -5.21
N LEU A 184 4.85 -6.86 -4.95
CA LEU A 184 3.88 -6.39 -5.96
C LEU A 184 4.31 -5.03 -6.54
N SER A 185 4.77 -4.12 -5.68
CA SER A 185 5.25 -2.81 -6.13
C SER A 185 6.43 -2.94 -7.09
N MET A 186 7.37 -3.83 -6.81
CA MET A 186 8.51 -4.09 -7.69
C MET A 186 8.08 -4.71 -9.03
N ILE A 187 7.13 -5.65 -9.02
CA ILE A 187 6.56 -6.25 -10.24
C ILE A 187 5.92 -5.17 -11.11
N LEU A 188 5.08 -4.32 -10.52
CA LEU A 188 4.35 -3.29 -11.25
C LEU A 188 5.26 -2.19 -11.80
N ALA A 189 6.32 -1.84 -11.09
CA ALA A 189 7.36 -0.95 -11.60
C ALA A 189 8.06 -1.53 -12.83
N ARG A 190 8.49 -2.81 -12.78
CA ARG A 190 9.05 -3.49 -13.97
C ARG A 190 8.04 -3.52 -15.11
N ARG A 191 6.77 -3.76 -14.82
CA ARG A 191 5.69 -3.72 -15.83
C ARG A 191 5.57 -2.35 -16.49
N LEU A 192 5.51 -1.28 -15.70
CA LEU A 192 5.49 0.11 -16.20
C LEU A 192 6.70 0.42 -17.09
N SER A 193 7.90 0.00 -16.67
CA SER A 193 9.13 0.21 -17.45
C SER A 193 9.07 -0.46 -18.83
N ARG A 194 8.36 -1.59 -18.97
CA ARG A 194 8.20 -2.29 -20.27
C ARG A 194 7.05 -1.75 -21.11
N GLU A 195 5.91 -1.48 -20.47
CA GLU A 195 4.64 -1.18 -21.16
C GLU A 195 4.44 0.32 -21.41
N ARG A 196 5.01 1.17 -20.55
CA ARG A 196 4.86 2.64 -20.59
C ARG A 196 6.23 3.35 -20.40
N PRO A 197 7.29 2.98 -21.16
CA PRO A 197 8.66 3.46 -20.91
C PRO A 197 8.83 4.98 -21.01
N ASN A 198 8.02 5.65 -21.84
CA ASN A 198 8.14 7.09 -22.10
C ASN A 198 7.25 7.95 -21.20
N ASP A 199 6.42 7.32 -20.36
CA ASP A 199 5.44 8.05 -19.57
C ASP A 199 6.05 8.63 -18.29
N GLY A 200 7.28 8.28 -17.91
CA GLY A 200 7.94 8.85 -16.73
C GLY A 200 7.19 8.59 -15.42
N ILE A 201 6.46 7.48 -15.32
CA ILE A 201 5.71 7.10 -14.12
C ILE A 201 6.64 6.43 -13.12
N LEU A 202 6.62 6.89 -11.87
CA LEU A 202 7.39 6.30 -10.78
C LEU A 202 6.50 5.59 -9.78
N LEU A 203 6.83 4.33 -9.46
CA LEU A 203 6.09 3.52 -8.49
C LEU A 203 7.05 2.94 -7.46
N ASN A 204 6.79 3.17 -6.17
CA ASN A 204 7.60 2.64 -5.09
C ASN A 204 6.76 2.14 -3.91
N ALA A 205 7.31 1.17 -3.18
CA ALA A 205 6.85 0.83 -1.85
C ALA A 205 7.61 1.66 -0.80
N CYS A 206 6.97 1.98 0.32
CA CYS A 206 7.66 2.68 1.40
C CYS A 206 7.27 2.24 2.81
N CYS A 207 8.10 2.61 3.79
CA CYS A 207 7.81 2.50 5.21
C CYS A 207 7.62 3.91 5.79
N PRO A 208 6.51 4.20 6.50
CA PRO A 208 6.32 5.48 7.19
C PRO A 208 7.05 5.54 8.55
N GLY A 209 7.75 4.47 8.95
CA GLY A 209 8.28 4.28 10.29
C GLY A 209 7.21 3.82 11.29
N TRP A 210 7.51 3.89 12.59
CA TRP A 210 6.56 3.54 13.65
C TRP A 210 5.83 4.80 14.13
N VAL A 211 4.56 4.91 13.76
CA VAL A 211 3.76 6.14 13.82
C VAL A 211 2.60 6.03 14.82
N ARG A 212 2.40 7.06 15.65
CA ARG A 212 1.28 7.18 16.60
C ARG A 212 -0.03 7.28 15.84
N THR A 213 -0.76 6.18 15.82
CA THR A 213 -2.05 6.00 15.14
C THR A 213 -2.86 4.98 15.94
N ASP A 214 -4.15 4.88 15.67
CA ASP A 214 -5.00 3.80 16.22
C ASP A 214 -4.41 2.41 15.98
N MET A 215 -3.65 2.21 14.90
CA MET A 215 -2.99 0.93 14.60
C MET A 215 -1.82 0.65 15.55
N ALA A 216 -0.88 1.59 15.70
CA ALA A 216 0.38 1.36 16.41
C ALA A 216 0.36 1.76 17.90
N GLY A 217 -0.60 2.59 18.32
CA GLY A 217 -0.73 3.13 19.68
C GLY A 217 0.20 4.31 19.96
N ASP A 218 0.01 4.93 21.14
CA ASP A 218 0.62 6.21 21.50
C ASP A 218 2.12 6.13 21.83
N LYS A 219 2.65 4.92 22.06
CA LYS A 219 4.07 4.68 22.34
C LYS A 219 4.97 4.77 21.11
N ALA A 220 4.39 4.87 19.91
CA ALA A 220 5.18 5.00 18.70
C ALA A 220 5.96 6.33 18.68
N PRO A 221 7.22 6.36 18.18
CA PRO A 221 8.08 7.53 18.26
C PRO A 221 7.69 8.66 17.29
N LYS A 222 7.06 8.34 16.15
CA LYS A 222 6.69 9.35 15.14
C LYS A 222 5.24 9.82 15.28
N SER A 223 5.01 11.10 15.03
CA SER A 223 3.70 11.70 14.79
C SER A 223 3.15 11.31 13.41
N PRO A 224 1.83 11.44 13.17
CA PRO A 224 1.24 11.27 11.84
C PRO A 224 1.83 12.15 10.74
N ASP A 225 2.44 13.28 11.09
CA ASP A 225 3.08 14.18 10.12
C ASP A 225 4.51 13.72 9.82
N GLU A 226 5.30 13.36 10.83
CA GLU A 226 6.61 12.71 10.62
C GLU A 226 6.52 11.40 9.83
N GLY A 227 5.43 10.63 10.03
CA GLY A 227 5.14 9.42 9.25
C GLY A 227 4.75 9.68 7.80
N ALA A 228 4.28 10.89 7.48
CA ALA A 228 3.86 11.28 6.13
C ALA A 228 5.05 11.60 5.22
N ILE A 229 6.18 12.00 5.81
CA ILE A 229 7.34 12.55 5.09
C ILE A 229 7.82 11.67 3.93
N THR A 230 8.00 10.35 4.15
CA THR A 230 8.49 9.46 3.08
C THR A 230 7.42 9.22 2.00
N PRO A 231 6.15 8.89 2.34
CA PRO A 231 5.09 8.84 1.35
C PRO A 231 4.95 10.12 0.51
N VAL A 232 4.99 11.30 1.14
CA VAL A 232 4.89 12.60 0.45
C VAL A 232 6.10 12.86 -0.43
N TYR A 233 7.31 12.56 0.06
CA TYR A 233 8.54 12.64 -0.75
C TYR A 233 8.43 11.84 -2.06
N LEU A 234 7.92 10.59 -2.00
CA LEU A 234 7.74 9.76 -3.19
C LEU A 234 6.62 10.26 -4.10
N ALA A 235 5.54 10.77 -3.52
CA ALA A 235 4.42 11.35 -4.26
C ALA A 235 4.81 12.62 -5.05
N LEU A 236 5.81 13.37 -4.54
CA LEU A 236 6.24 14.67 -5.07
C LEU A 236 7.63 14.64 -5.70
N LEU A 237 8.13 13.46 -6.12
CA LEU A 237 9.36 13.40 -6.91
C LEU A 237 9.26 14.37 -8.11
N PRO A 238 10.32 15.11 -8.44
CA PRO A 238 10.23 16.20 -9.42
C PRO A 238 9.99 15.66 -10.84
N PRO A 239 9.28 16.40 -11.72
CA PRO A 239 9.16 16.05 -13.13
C PRO A 239 10.52 15.74 -13.76
N GLY A 240 10.60 14.67 -14.57
CA GLY A 240 11.85 14.20 -15.17
C GLY A 240 12.72 13.31 -14.27
N ALA A 241 12.38 13.13 -12.99
CA ALA A 241 13.04 12.14 -12.15
C ALA A 241 12.87 10.73 -12.72
N THR A 242 13.96 9.96 -12.73
CA THR A 242 13.99 8.56 -13.14
C THR A 242 14.07 7.59 -11.96
N GLU A 243 14.39 8.10 -10.77
CA GLU A 243 14.55 7.32 -9.54
C GLU A 243 14.01 8.03 -8.28
N PRO A 244 13.65 7.28 -7.23
CA PRO A 244 13.57 5.82 -7.18
C PRO A 244 12.41 5.26 -8.02
N HIS A 245 12.60 4.07 -8.59
CA HIS A 245 11.57 3.30 -9.30
C HIS A 245 11.65 1.82 -8.93
N GLY A 246 10.54 1.22 -8.52
CA GLY A 246 10.49 -0.19 -8.11
C GLY A 246 11.31 -0.48 -6.86
N LYS A 247 11.45 0.50 -5.96
CA LYS A 247 12.24 0.36 -4.72
C LYS A 247 11.36 0.26 -3.49
N PHE A 248 11.96 -0.24 -2.40
CA PHE A 248 11.44 -0.09 -1.06
C PHE A 248 12.18 1.07 -0.37
N VAL A 249 11.46 2.07 0.11
CA VAL A 249 12.04 3.31 0.62
C VAL A 249 11.62 3.58 2.07
N SER A 250 12.55 3.98 2.92
CA SER A 250 12.30 4.38 4.30
C SER A 250 13.18 5.57 4.64
N GLU A 251 12.65 6.56 5.36
CA GLU A 251 13.38 7.81 5.67
C GLU A 251 13.94 8.51 4.42
N LYS A 252 13.20 8.46 3.30
CA LYS A 252 13.62 8.93 1.96
C LYS A 252 14.84 8.20 1.37
N GLU A 253 15.30 7.11 1.97
CA GLU A 253 16.42 6.31 1.48
C GLU A 253 15.96 4.95 0.94
N VAL A 254 16.56 4.53 -0.17
CA VAL A 254 16.34 3.20 -0.73
C VAL A 254 16.90 2.14 0.21
N GLN A 255 16.05 1.21 0.61
CA GLN A 255 16.38 0.10 1.49
C GLN A 255 16.67 -1.16 0.67
N PRO A 256 17.57 -2.04 1.14
CA PRO A 256 17.74 -3.35 0.54
C PRO A 256 16.46 -4.18 0.72
N TRP A 257 16.20 -5.04 -0.26
CA TRP A 257 15.07 -5.98 -0.27
C TRP A 257 15.60 -7.40 -0.35
#